data_AF-A0A9E5GCF6-F1
#
_entry.id   AF-A0A9E5GCF6-F1
#
_cell.length_a   1.000
_cell.length_b   1.000
_cell.length_c   1.000
_cell.angle_alpha   90.00
_cell.angle_beta   90.00
_cell.angle_gamma   90.00
#
_symmetry.space_group_name_H-M   'P 1'
#
loop_
_entity.id
_entity.type
_entity.pdbx_description
1 polymer ?
#
loop_
_entity_poly.entity_id
_entity_poly.type
_entity_poly.pdbx_seq_one_letter_code
_entity_poly.pdbx_strand_id
1 'polypeptide(L)' 'MIIQRATTEDYQELKNLWSIVFDEDPVFLEHFFAKRIYFEHIHVVRIDQKIVSALHALPLTYQKEGKKYPTSYIVGA' A
#
# COMPACT_ATOMS: atom_id res chain seq x y z
N MET A 1 -18.50 0.69 -8.07
CA MET A 1 -17.05 0.62 -7.77
C MET A 1 -16.57 2.04 -7.49
N ILE A 2 -16.18 2.35 -6.25
CA ILE A 2 -15.71 3.69 -5.84
C ILE A 2 -14.26 3.52 -5.38
N ILE A 3 -13.36 4.35 -5.90
CA ILE A 3 -11.97 4.44 -5.45
C ILE A 3 -11.91 5.48 -4.34
N GLN A 4 -11.31 5.13 -3.20
CA GLN A 4 -11.18 6.00 -2.03
C GLN A 4 -9.76 5.93 -1.49
N ARG A 5 -9.33 6.93 -0.72
CA ARG A 5 -8.08 6.80 0.04
C ARG A 5 -8.30 5.84 1.21
N ALA A 6 -7.27 5.08 1.53
CA ALA A 6 -7.29 4.27 2.73
C ALA A 6 -7.27 5.16 3.99
N THR A 7 -7.72 4.61 5.09
CA THR A 7 -7.61 5.22 6.43
C THR A 7 -6.93 4.27 7.41
N THR A 8 -6.65 4.73 8.62
CA THR A 8 -6.03 3.92 9.67
C THR A 8 -6.84 2.68 10.04
N GLU A 9 -8.16 2.75 9.90
CA GLU A 9 -9.09 1.65 10.12
C GLU A 9 -8.86 0.49 9.13
N ASP A 10 -8.25 0.75 7.98
CA ASP A 10 -8.01 -0.23 6.93
C ASP A 10 -6.77 -1.08 7.14
N TYR A 11 -5.95 -0.78 8.16
CA TYR A 11 -4.65 -1.40 8.38
C TYR A 11 -4.70 -2.93 8.30
N GLN A 12 -5.62 -3.54 9.04
CA GLN A 12 -5.71 -4.99 9.11
C GLN A 12 -6.22 -5.60 7.80
N GLU A 13 -7.17 -4.95 7.14
CA GLU A 13 -7.75 -5.45 5.89
C GLU A 13 -6.75 -5.35 4.73
N LEU A 14 -5.99 -4.25 4.65
CA LEU A 14 -4.88 -4.09 3.71
C LEU A 14 -3.79 -5.14 3.92
N LYS A 15 -3.41 -5.40 5.18
CA LYS A 15 -2.40 -6.40 5.51
C LYS A 15 -2.86 -7.80 5.13
N ASN A 16 -4.13 -8.13 5.40
CA ASN A 16 -4.72 -9.41 5.02
C ASN A 16 -4.76 -9.56 3.49
N LEU A 17 -5.18 -8.54 2.76
CA LEU A 17 -5.21 -8.55 1.30
C LEU A 17 -3.82 -8.79 0.71
N TRP A 18 -2.80 -8.08 1.20
CA TRP A 18 -1.41 -8.28 0.79
C TRP A 18 -0.94 -9.71 1.05
N SER A 19 -1.20 -10.25 2.24
CA SER A 19 -0.83 -11.62 2.59
C SER A 19 -1.48 -12.65 1.65
N ILE A 20 -2.73 -12.43 1.23
CA ILE A 20 -3.44 -13.31 0.32
C ILE A 20 -2.84 -13.27 -1.09
N VAL A 21 -2.50 -12.08 -1.58
CA VAL A 21 -2.03 -11.90 -2.97
C VAL A 21 -0.59 -12.35 -3.17
N PHE A 22 0.27 -12.11 -2.18
CA PHE A 22 1.71 -12.32 -2.32
C PHE A 22 2.25 -13.55 -1.59
N ASP A 23 1.44 -14.25 -0.79
CA ASP A 23 1.87 -15.36 0.08
C ASP A 23 3.14 -14.98 0.89
N GLU A 24 3.11 -13.76 1.43
CA GLU A 24 4.26 -13.08 2.00
C GLU A 24 4.66 -13.65 3.36
N ASP A 25 5.97 -13.65 3.67
CA ASP A 25 6.45 -14.01 5.00
C ASP A 25 5.81 -13.11 6.08
N PRO A 26 5.17 -13.67 7.13
CA PRO A 26 4.47 -12.89 8.13
C PRO A 26 5.35 -11.90 8.90
N VAL A 27 6.63 -12.23 9.11
CA VAL A 27 7.59 -11.37 9.83
C VAL A 27 7.97 -10.17 8.97
N PHE A 28 8.25 -10.39 7.68
CA PHE A 28 8.46 -9.32 6.72
C PHE A 28 7.22 -8.42 6.60
N LEU A 29 6.04 -9.01 6.46
CA LEU A 29 4.80 -8.26 6.28
C LEU A 29 4.51 -7.35 7.48
N GLU A 30 4.69 -7.85 8.71
CA GLU A 30 4.61 -7.03 9.92
C GLU A 30 5.62 -5.89 9.90
N HIS A 31 6.88 -6.19 9.58
CA HIS A 31 7.94 -5.19 9.54
C HIS A 31 7.68 -4.10 8.50
N PHE A 32 7.18 -4.49 7.34
CA PHE A 32 6.85 -3.59 6.24
C PHE A 32 5.67 -2.68 6.64
N PHE A 33 4.57 -3.25 7.10
CA PHE A 33 3.38 -2.48 7.49
C PHE A 33 3.66 -1.54 8.67
N ALA A 34 4.53 -1.92 9.61
CA ALA A 34 4.93 -1.05 10.71
C ALA A 34 5.78 0.16 10.28
N LYS A 35 6.49 0.08 9.15
CA LYS A 35 7.48 1.11 8.74
C LYS A 35 7.15 1.88 7.47
N ARG A 36 6.34 1.30 6.58
CA ARG A 36 6.18 1.76 5.19
C ARG A 36 4.71 1.89 4.78
N ILE A 37 3.78 1.93 5.73
CA ILE A 37 2.38 2.24 5.43
C ILE A 37 2.12 3.75 5.49
N TYR A 38 1.53 4.28 4.43
CA TYR A 38 1.16 5.69 4.31
C TYR A 38 -0.24 5.75 3.71
N PHE A 39 -1.28 5.81 4.56
CA PHE A 39 -2.68 5.67 4.14
C PHE A 39 -3.10 6.73 3.12
N GLU A 40 -2.56 7.93 3.22
CA GLU A 40 -2.77 9.03 2.29
C GLU A 40 -2.23 8.77 0.88
N HIS A 41 -1.33 7.78 0.74
CA HIS A 41 -0.75 7.30 -0.50
C HIS A 41 -1.31 5.95 -0.96
N ILE A 42 -2.36 5.43 -0.30
CA ILE A 42 -3.00 4.17 -0.64
C ILE A 42 -4.41 4.44 -1.14
N HIS A 43 -4.76 3.84 -2.28
CA HIS A 43 -6.11 3.89 -2.84
C HIS A 43 -6.74 2.51 -2.78
N VAL A 44 -7.99 2.43 -2.35
CA VAL A 44 -8.74 1.19 -2.17
C VAL A 44 -10.02 1.20 -2.99
N VAL A 45 -10.43 0.03 -3.45
CA VAL A 45 -11.75 -0.22 -4.03
C VAL A 45 -12.55 -1.06 -3.05
N ARG A 46 -13.81 -0.68 -2.82
CA ARG A 46 -14.72 -1.43 -1.94
C ARG A 46 -15.92 -2.02 -2.67
N ILE A 47 -16.32 -3.21 -2.23
CA ILE A 47 -17.60 -3.87 -2.53
C ILE A 47 -18.16 -4.35 -1.19
N ASP A 48 -19.42 -4.03 -0.90
CA ASP A 48 -20.08 -4.39 0.37
C ASP A 48 -19.24 -4.03 1.62
N GLN A 49 -18.66 -2.82 1.58
CA GLN A 49 -17.77 -2.24 2.59
C GLN A 49 -16.39 -2.92 2.77
N LYS A 50 -16.13 -4.04 2.09
CA LYS A 50 -14.85 -4.74 2.11
C LYS A 50 -13.90 -4.21 1.03
N ILE A 51 -12.62 -4.12 1.34
CA ILE A 51 -11.57 -3.84 0.36
C ILE A 51 -11.41 -5.06 -0.54
N VAL A 52 -11.54 -4.84 -1.84
CA VAL A 52 -11.36 -5.89 -2.87
C VAL A 52 -10.13 -5.66 -3.75
N SER A 53 -9.51 -4.48 -3.65
CA SER A 53 -8.21 -4.17 -4.26
C SER A 53 -7.62 -2.92 -3.60
N ALA A 54 -6.30 -2.84 -3.54
CA ALA A 54 -5.53 -1.72 -3.05
C ALA A 54 -4.36 -1.38 -3.99
N LEU A 55 -4.06 -0.09 -4.13
CA LEU A 55 -2.87 0.42 -4.79
C LEU A 55 -2.07 1.26 -3.80
N HIS A 56 -0.88 0.79 -3.47
CA HIS A 56 0.09 1.47 -2.60
C HIS A 56 1.06 2.28 -3.46
N ALA A 57 1.05 3.60 -3.34
CA ALA A 57 2.01 4.49 -4.02
C ALA A 57 3.12 4.92 -3.05
N LEU A 58 4.03 4.00 -2.73
CA LEU A 58 5.05 4.19 -1.69
C LEU A 58 5.99 5.35 -2.04
N PRO A 59 6.08 6.42 -1.24
CA PRO A 59 6.91 7.58 -1.56
C PRO A 59 8.39 7.22 -1.56
N LEU A 60 9.09 7.61 -2.62
CA LEU A 60 10.52 7.40 -2.82
C LEU A 60 11.16 8.60 -3.52
N THR A 61 12.48 8.53 -3.64
CA THR A 61 13.27 9.48 -4.41
C THR A 61 14.23 8.70 -5.30
N TYR A 62 14.29 9.02 -6.59
CA TYR A 62 15.32 8.50 -7.49
C TYR A 62 16.36 9.58 -7.82
N GLN A 63 17.54 9.14 -8.24
CA GLN A 63 18.62 10.03 -8.66
C GLN A 63 18.86 9.93 -10.16
N LYS A 64 19.00 11.09 -10.81
CA LYS A 64 19.38 11.21 -12.22
C LYS A 64 20.29 12.43 -12.37
N GLU A 65 21.48 12.23 -12.94
CA GLU A 65 22.45 13.31 -13.20
C GLU A 65 22.79 14.14 -11.93
N GLY A 66 22.98 13.46 -10.80
CA GLY A 66 23.26 14.11 -9.50
C GLY A 66 22.07 14.84 -8.86
N LYS A 67 20.91 14.88 -9.50
CA LYS A 67 19.67 15.48 -8.97
C LYS A 67 18.73 14.41 -8.40
N LYS A 68 18.00 14.78 -7.35
CA LYS A 68 16.98 13.95 -6.69
C LYS A 68 15.58 14.34 -7.15
N TYR A 69 14.75 13.34 -7.45
CA TYR A 69 13.37 13.53 -7.92
C TYR A 69 12.40 12.70 -7.09
N PRO A 70 11.27 13.27 -6.64
CA PRO A 70 10.22 12.49 -5.97
C PRO A 70 9.60 11.51 -6.95
N THR A 71 9.27 10.31 -6.46
CA THR A 71 8.60 9.27 -7.21
C THR A 71 7.83 8.36 -6.27
N SER A 72 7.12 7.38 -6.82
CA SER A 72 6.45 6.35 -6.04
C SER A 72 6.76 4.97 -6.61
N TYR A 73 7.00 4.00 -5.73
CA TYR A 73 6.95 2.59 -6.10
C TYR A 73 5.51 2.10 -5.96
N ILE A 74 4.96 1.58 -7.05
CA ILE A 74 3.56 1.16 -7.12
C ILE A 74 3.47 -0.33 -6.78
N VAL A 75 2.66 -0.67 -5.78
CA VAL A 75 2.31 -2.06 -5.44
C VAL A 75 0.80 -2.21 -5.50
N GLY A 76 0.31 -3.20 -6.24
CA GLY A 76 -1.10 -3.55 -6.33
C GLY A 76 -1.39 -4.83 -5.56
N ALA A 77 -2.43 -4.82 -4.75
CA ALA A 77 -3.00 -5.98 -4.06
C ALA A 77 -4.53 -6.03 -4.29
#